data_AF-A0A2N2Z9B4-F1
#
_entry.id   AF-A0A2N2Z9B4-F1
#
_cell.length_a   1.000
_cell.length_b   1.000
_cell.length_c   1.000
_cell.angle_alpha   90.00
_cell.angle_beta   90.00
_cell.angle_gamma   90.00
#
_symmetry.space_group_name_H-M   'P 1'
#
loop_
_entity.id
_entity.type
_entity.pdbx_description
1 polymer ?
#
loop_
_entity_poly.entity_id
_entity_poly.type
_entity_poly.pdbx_seq_one_letter_code
_entity_poly.pdbx_strand_id
1 'polypeptide(L)'
;MNITSFNNYESNTKPQNYMSMKNLILLTIVGLAFASCSPKVKEISESSPITEKTINSVISQLLDKHGTDFEFRINRGVNQTAALWRQSDGSESDFEDFCLKRFISDQQELDLVFDRLETNFEYLYGYMGRIGFELNRQIHEDRGPIHPIDQIFGAYSPGAHVQQDFYDNKIAFIITLNFPNYSLDEKNTLGKEWTGRQWGYARLGDMYTARIPASIIQENSKVYSEGRLYISEYNIFADQLRNDKGEQLFPDGMKLLSHWNIRDEIKSNYDYENGLAKQEMLYNVMLRIISQDIPRQVINNAEFQWNPFSNELMQGESKVTAEPEDLVRYQHLLNNFNAMQKLDPYYPTLDTYIKRRFENSMEIPLEEVEGLFMEYAASPLIREAGKLISKRLGRELRPFDLWYNGFIGRGGVSEDQLDKITKKKYPTAEAMKKDLSRILLDLGYSKADAEFLASKIEVDAARGSGHAMRASMRDMTAHLRTRVAADGMDYKGYNIA
;
A
#
# COMPACT_ATOMS: atom_id res chain seq x y z
N MET A 1 2.35 -47.92 39.59
CA MET A 1 2.94 -49.19 40.06
C MET A 1 4.42 -49.17 39.69
N ASN A 2 5.26 -49.53 40.66
CA ASN A 2 6.71 -49.76 40.59
C ASN A 2 7.67 -48.56 40.61
N ILE A 3 7.94 -48.18 41.87
CA ILE A 3 9.18 -47.66 42.43
C ILE A 3 10.24 -48.78 42.47
N THR A 4 11.52 -48.43 42.24
CA THR A 4 12.77 -49.03 42.82
C THR A 4 13.95 -48.17 42.30
N SER A 5 14.62 -47.33 43.11
CA SER A 5 15.76 -47.60 44.03
C SER A 5 17.04 -48.03 43.27
N PHE A 6 18.29 -47.65 43.55
CA PHE A 6 19.07 -47.09 44.68
C PHE A 6 20.36 -46.46 44.10
N ASN A 7 20.96 -45.44 44.74
CA ASN A 7 22.27 -45.56 45.41
C ASN A 7 22.85 -44.21 45.87
N ASN A 8 23.30 -44.21 47.13
CA ASN A 8 24.03 -43.17 47.82
C ASN A 8 25.51 -43.16 47.39
N TYR A 9 26.09 -41.97 47.26
CA TYR A 9 27.51 -41.74 47.50
C TYR A 9 27.65 -40.38 48.21
N GLU A 10 28.04 -40.42 49.48
CA GLU A 10 28.55 -39.27 50.21
C GLU A 10 30.07 -39.17 50.00
N SER A 11 30.56 -37.97 49.68
CA SER A 11 31.95 -37.61 49.95
C SER A 11 32.05 -36.15 50.40
N ASN A 12 32.55 -35.99 51.62
CA ASN A 12 32.87 -34.73 52.29
C ASN A 12 33.95 -33.91 51.57
N THR A 13 33.68 -32.64 51.24
CA THR A 13 34.69 -31.58 51.11
C THR A 13 34.16 -30.22 51.58
N LYS A 14 35.04 -29.50 52.29
CA LYS A 14 34.88 -28.24 53.06
C LYS A 14 34.43 -27.00 52.23
N PRO A 15 33.98 -25.91 52.89
CA PRO A 15 33.17 -24.87 52.24
C PRO A 15 34.02 -23.86 51.45
N GLN A 16 33.61 -23.58 50.21
CA GLN A 16 34.06 -22.41 49.46
C GLN A 16 33.11 -21.23 49.71
N ASN A 17 33.68 -20.05 49.89
CA ASN A 17 33.00 -18.78 50.09
C ASN A 17 31.97 -18.51 48.97
N TYR A 18 30.69 -18.62 49.29
CA TYR A 18 29.62 -18.16 48.42
C TYR A 18 29.58 -16.63 48.44
N MET A 19 30.11 -16.01 47.39
CA MET A 19 29.62 -14.70 46.99
C MET A 19 28.12 -14.86 46.72
N SER A 20 27.30 -14.13 47.48
CA SER A 20 25.83 -14.18 47.42
C SER A 20 25.33 -14.16 45.98
N MET A 21 24.59 -15.20 45.59
CA MET A 21 23.96 -15.38 44.28
C MET A 21 23.04 -14.21 43.88
N LYS A 22 22.62 -13.38 44.86
CA LYS A 22 21.92 -12.11 44.62
C LYS A 22 22.80 -11.05 43.96
N ASN A 23 24.09 -10.99 44.26
CA ASN A 23 24.99 -9.98 43.68
C ASN A 23 25.40 -10.35 42.24
N LEU A 24 25.49 -11.64 41.93
CA LEU A 24 25.77 -12.10 40.57
C LEU A 24 24.58 -11.82 39.64
N ILE A 25 23.33 -12.09 40.09
CA ILE A 25 22.12 -11.80 39.32
C ILE A 25 21.90 -10.29 39.14
N LEU A 26 22.24 -9.47 40.15
CA LEU A 26 22.14 -8.00 40.03
C LEU A 26 23.15 -7.44 39.01
N LEU A 27 24.37 -8.00 38.95
CA LEU A 27 25.39 -7.62 37.96
C LEU A 27 25.01 -8.04 36.53
N THR A 28 24.35 -9.18 36.33
CA THR A 28 23.86 -9.60 34.99
C THR A 28 22.68 -8.76 34.52
N ILE A 29 21.78 -8.35 35.42
CA ILE A 29 20.62 -7.50 35.08
C ILE A 29 21.07 -6.06 34.78
N VAL A 30 22.07 -5.54 35.50
CA VAL A 30 22.66 -4.22 35.19
C VAL A 30 23.45 -4.27 33.87
N GLY A 31 24.16 -5.37 33.56
CA GLY A 31 24.84 -5.55 32.28
C GLY A 31 23.89 -5.63 31.07
N LEU A 32 22.71 -6.23 31.22
CA LEU A 32 21.67 -6.31 30.18
C LEU A 32 20.89 -4.99 30.00
N ALA A 33 20.77 -4.18 31.06
CA ALA A 33 20.16 -2.85 30.99
C ALA A 33 21.04 -1.83 30.23
N PHE A 34 22.37 -1.95 30.30
CA PHE A 34 23.28 -1.10 29.52
C PHE A 34 23.46 -1.54 28.06
N ALA A 35 23.15 -2.79 27.70
CA ALA A 35 23.12 -3.24 26.30
C ALA A 35 21.81 -2.89 25.56
N SER A 36 20.73 -2.64 26.30
CA SER A 36 19.40 -2.33 25.73
C SER A 36 19.12 -0.83 25.56
N CYS A 37 20.04 0.02 26.01
CA CYS A 37 20.00 1.47 25.79
C CYS A 37 21.17 1.90 24.91
N SER A 38 21.25 1.35 23.70
CA SER A 38 21.88 2.13 22.63
C SER A 38 20.92 3.30 22.34
N PRO A 39 21.36 4.57 22.39
CA PRO A 39 20.56 5.63 21.84
C PRO A 39 20.24 5.23 20.40
N LYS A 40 18.96 5.29 19.99
CA LYS A 40 18.61 5.27 18.57
C LYS A 40 19.43 6.38 17.94
N VAL A 41 20.57 6.02 17.34
CA VAL A 41 21.32 6.93 16.50
C VAL A 41 20.31 7.36 15.47
N LYS A 42 20.00 8.66 15.48
CA LYS A 42 19.39 9.29 14.32
C LYS A 42 20.38 8.97 13.19
N GLU A 43 20.09 7.96 12.37
CA GLU A 43 20.81 7.72 11.13
C GLU A 43 20.52 8.94 10.26
N ILE A 44 21.30 9.99 10.49
CA ILE A 44 21.51 11.06 9.53
C ILE A 44 22.20 10.34 8.37
N SER A 45 21.65 10.48 7.16
CA SER A 45 22.23 9.90 5.95
C SER A 45 23.75 10.09 5.98
N GLU A 46 24.49 9.00 6.17
CA GLU A 46 25.95 9.03 6.12
C GLU A 46 26.37 9.67 4.79
N SER A 47 27.28 10.65 4.85
CA SER A 47 27.84 11.24 3.64
C SER A 47 28.81 10.27 2.98
N SER A 48 28.92 10.34 1.65
CA SER A 48 29.90 9.53 0.93
C SER A 48 31.34 9.89 1.35
N PRO A 49 32.22 8.88 1.55
CA PRO A 49 33.63 9.13 1.84
C PRO A 49 34.45 9.47 0.58
N ILE A 50 33.84 9.40 -0.61
CA ILE A 50 34.56 9.58 -1.88
C ILE A 50 34.72 11.07 -2.18
N THR A 51 35.96 11.53 -2.32
CA THR A 51 36.28 12.93 -2.61
C THR A 51 36.09 13.27 -4.09
N GLU A 52 35.81 14.55 -4.39
CA GLU A 52 35.76 15.05 -5.77
C GLU A 52 37.06 14.78 -6.54
N LYS A 53 38.20 14.80 -5.85
CA LYS A 53 39.50 14.47 -6.45
C LYS A 53 39.52 13.02 -6.98
N THR A 54 39.05 12.07 -6.17
CA THR A 54 38.95 10.66 -6.55
C THR A 54 37.97 10.47 -7.70
N ILE A 55 36.80 11.11 -7.65
CA ILE A 55 35.80 11.08 -8.73
C ILE A 55 36.41 11.54 -10.06
N ASN A 56 37.06 12.71 -10.07
CA ASN A 56 37.67 13.28 -11.28
C ASN A 56 38.82 12.41 -11.80
N SER A 57 39.61 11.82 -10.90
CA SER A 57 40.68 10.87 -11.26
C SER A 57 40.10 9.63 -11.97
N VAL A 58 39.08 9.01 -11.40
CA VAL A 58 38.43 7.82 -11.95
C VAL A 58 37.80 8.10 -13.31
N ILE A 59 37.09 9.24 -13.43
CA ILE A 59 36.50 9.67 -14.71
C ILE A 59 37.59 9.83 -15.78
N SER A 60 38.69 10.51 -15.45
CA SER A 60 39.81 10.71 -16.39
C SER A 60 40.40 9.37 -16.84
N GLN A 61 40.65 8.44 -15.91
CA GLN A 61 41.19 7.12 -16.24
C GLN A 61 40.23 6.26 -17.10
N LEU A 62 38.93 6.33 -16.84
CA LEU A 62 37.94 5.63 -17.66
C LEU A 62 37.85 6.22 -19.07
N LEU A 63 37.92 7.55 -19.20
CA LEU A 63 37.97 8.23 -20.50
C LEU A 63 39.24 7.89 -21.28
N ASP A 64 40.40 7.86 -20.62
CA ASP A 64 41.67 7.45 -21.23
C ASP A 64 41.62 6.00 -21.73
N LYS A 65 40.94 5.12 -20.98
CA LYS A 65 40.84 3.68 -21.29
C LYS A 65 39.80 3.36 -22.36
N HIS A 66 38.65 4.04 -22.36
CA HIS A 66 37.49 3.68 -23.18
C HIS A 66 37.16 4.71 -24.29
N GLY A 67 37.64 5.94 -24.17
CA GLY A 67 37.41 7.01 -25.13
C GLY A 67 36.26 7.97 -24.74
N THR A 68 36.23 9.12 -25.39
CA THR A 68 35.28 10.22 -25.11
C THR A 68 33.84 9.91 -25.51
N ASP A 69 33.62 8.91 -26.37
CA ASP A 69 32.26 8.48 -26.76
C ASP A 69 31.45 7.98 -25.55
N PHE A 70 32.12 7.57 -24.46
CA PHE A 70 31.51 7.12 -23.22
C PHE A 70 31.36 8.22 -22.16
N GLU A 71 31.76 9.45 -22.45
CA GLU A 71 31.85 10.55 -21.48
C GLU A 71 30.56 10.77 -20.71
N PHE A 72 29.42 10.74 -21.40
CA PHE A 72 28.11 10.89 -20.77
C PHE A 72 27.85 9.82 -19.68
N ARG A 73 28.08 8.53 -20.00
CA ARG A 73 27.83 7.41 -19.08
C ARG A 73 28.87 7.37 -17.96
N ILE A 74 30.15 7.61 -18.27
CA ILE A 74 31.22 7.64 -17.28
C ILE A 74 30.95 8.73 -16.25
N ASN A 75 30.70 9.96 -16.69
CA ASN A 75 30.47 11.07 -15.76
C ASN A 75 29.27 10.79 -14.84
N ARG A 76 28.12 10.44 -15.40
CA ARG A 76 26.92 10.17 -14.57
C ARG A 76 27.12 8.97 -13.67
N GLY A 77 27.64 7.88 -14.21
CA GLY A 77 27.76 6.62 -13.50
C GLY A 77 28.72 6.69 -12.32
N VAL A 78 29.89 7.30 -12.51
CA VAL A 78 30.88 7.48 -11.44
C VAL A 78 30.32 8.41 -10.37
N ASN A 79 29.71 9.55 -10.74
CA ASN A 79 29.14 10.49 -9.77
C ASN A 79 27.99 9.87 -8.97
N GLN A 80 27.06 9.17 -9.62
CA GLN A 80 25.93 8.51 -8.93
C GLN A 80 26.42 7.41 -7.98
N THR A 81 27.38 6.59 -8.43
CA THR A 81 28.01 5.54 -7.62
C THR A 81 28.71 6.16 -6.41
N ALA A 82 29.48 7.23 -6.59
CA ALA A 82 30.16 7.94 -5.51
C ALA A 82 29.16 8.51 -4.50
N ALA A 83 28.07 9.14 -4.94
CA ALA A 83 27.05 9.73 -4.06
C ALA A 83 26.37 8.69 -3.13
N LEU A 84 26.25 7.45 -3.59
CA LEU A 84 25.60 6.34 -2.87
C LEU A 84 26.59 5.45 -2.10
N TRP A 85 27.90 5.63 -2.32
CA TRP A 85 28.96 4.94 -1.60
C TRP A 85 29.01 5.37 -0.13
N ARG A 86 29.29 4.43 0.76
CA ARG A 86 29.44 4.63 2.20
C ARG A 86 30.73 4.01 2.69
N GLN A 87 31.13 4.35 3.91
CA GLN A 87 32.36 3.80 4.49
C GLN A 87 32.32 2.27 4.60
N SER A 88 31.14 1.69 4.83
CA SER A 88 30.92 0.24 4.85
C SER A 88 31.13 -0.43 3.48
N ASP A 89 31.10 0.34 2.39
CA ASP A 89 31.25 -0.22 1.05
C ASP A 89 32.71 -0.41 0.63
N GLY A 90 33.63 0.34 1.24
CA GLY A 90 35.05 0.32 0.92
C GLY A 90 35.69 1.71 0.98
N SER A 91 37.01 1.74 0.87
CA SER A 91 37.82 2.95 0.78
C SER A 91 37.71 3.63 -0.58
N GLU A 92 38.34 4.81 -0.73
CA GLU A 92 38.49 5.46 -2.04
C GLU A 92 39.21 4.59 -3.07
N SER A 93 40.20 3.81 -2.62
CA SER A 93 40.91 2.86 -3.50
C SER A 93 39.98 1.74 -3.97
N ASP A 94 39.12 1.22 -3.09
CA ASP A 94 38.16 0.18 -3.46
C ASP A 94 37.11 0.70 -4.45
N PHE A 95 36.71 1.97 -4.30
CA PHE A 95 35.81 2.64 -5.24
C PHE A 95 36.45 2.83 -6.62
N GLU A 96 37.70 3.29 -6.67
CA GLU A 96 38.45 3.44 -7.92
C GLU A 96 38.61 2.09 -8.64
N ASP A 97 39.10 1.08 -7.93
CA ASP A 97 39.25 -0.29 -8.46
C ASP A 97 37.91 -0.85 -8.95
N PHE A 98 36.83 -0.61 -8.21
CA PHE A 98 35.50 -1.03 -8.61
C PHE A 98 35.08 -0.39 -9.93
N CYS A 99 35.19 0.94 -10.05
CA CYS A 99 34.79 1.66 -11.26
C CYS A 99 35.60 1.21 -12.48
N LEU A 100 36.93 1.15 -12.36
CA LEU A 100 37.83 0.75 -13.45
C LEU A 100 37.61 -0.69 -13.94
N LYS A 101 37.14 -1.57 -13.05
CA LYS A 101 36.86 -2.97 -13.33
C LYS A 101 35.44 -3.24 -13.81
N ARG A 102 34.46 -2.44 -13.37
CA ARG A 102 33.03 -2.71 -13.55
C ARG A 102 32.33 -1.80 -14.56
N PHE A 103 33.03 -0.81 -15.11
CA PHE A 103 32.49 -0.05 -16.23
C PHE A 103 32.43 -0.91 -17.50
N ILE A 104 31.26 -0.92 -18.15
CA ILE A 104 30.97 -1.71 -19.34
C ILE A 104 30.87 -0.77 -20.54
N SER A 105 31.91 -0.82 -21.39
CA SER A 105 31.99 -0.06 -22.65
C SER A 105 31.46 -0.83 -23.85
N ASP A 106 31.50 -2.16 -23.82
CA ASP A 106 30.93 -2.98 -24.90
C ASP A 106 29.40 -3.03 -24.83
N GLN A 107 28.74 -2.72 -25.93
CA GLN A 107 27.27 -2.66 -25.98
C GLN A 107 26.62 -4.05 -25.81
N GLN A 108 27.25 -5.12 -26.32
CA GLN A 108 26.68 -6.46 -26.20
C GLN A 108 26.78 -6.98 -24.76
N GLU A 109 27.88 -6.68 -24.07
CA GLU A 109 28.03 -6.96 -22.64
C GLU A 109 27.01 -6.17 -21.80
N LEU A 110 26.76 -4.90 -22.15
CA LEU A 110 25.77 -4.07 -21.46
C LEU A 110 24.35 -4.65 -21.61
N ASP A 111 23.98 -5.04 -22.83
CA ASP A 111 22.69 -5.70 -23.13
C ASP A 111 22.55 -7.04 -22.38
N LEU A 112 23.61 -7.85 -22.36
CA LEU A 112 23.64 -9.11 -21.63
C LEU A 112 23.44 -8.92 -20.12
N VAL A 113 24.11 -7.91 -19.54
CA VAL A 113 23.99 -7.58 -18.12
C VAL A 113 22.58 -7.08 -17.81
N PHE A 114 22.01 -6.24 -18.68
CA PHE A 114 20.62 -5.80 -18.55
C PHE A 114 19.65 -6.99 -18.56
N ASP A 115 19.72 -7.89 -19.54
CA ASP A 115 18.79 -9.02 -19.67
C ASP A 115 18.88 -9.97 -18.47
N ARG A 116 20.09 -10.15 -17.91
CA ARG A 116 20.29 -10.93 -16.67
C ARG A 116 19.68 -10.25 -15.45
N LEU A 117 19.82 -8.93 -15.34
CA LEU A 117 19.21 -8.15 -14.26
C LEU A 117 17.69 -8.16 -14.36
N GLU A 118 17.13 -7.94 -15.55
CA GLU A 118 15.68 -8.02 -15.80
C GLU A 118 15.12 -9.37 -15.32
N THR A 119 15.74 -10.46 -15.77
CA THR A 119 15.32 -11.83 -15.40
C THR A 119 15.39 -12.06 -13.89
N ASN A 120 16.49 -11.68 -13.25
CA ASN A 120 16.64 -11.88 -11.80
C ASN A 120 15.69 -11.00 -10.99
N PHE A 121 15.43 -9.78 -11.44
CA PHE A 121 14.50 -8.87 -10.79
C PHE A 121 13.05 -9.32 -10.94
N GLU A 122 12.66 -9.88 -12.09
CA GLU A 122 11.34 -10.50 -12.25
C GLU A 122 11.11 -11.58 -11.19
N TYR A 123 12.06 -12.51 -11.01
CA TYR A 123 11.93 -13.54 -9.98
C TYR A 123 11.95 -12.97 -8.56
N LEU A 124 12.89 -12.09 -8.26
CA LEU A 124 13.06 -11.56 -6.90
C LEU A 124 11.81 -10.79 -6.45
N TYR A 125 11.39 -9.79 -7.23
CA TYR A 125 10.25 -8.95 -6.88
C TYR A 125 8.93 -9.70 -7.08
N GLY A 126 8.87 -10.62 -8.03
CA GLY A 126 7.74 -11.52 -8.21
C GLY A 126 7.49 -12.38 -6.97
N TYR A 127 8.53 -13.06 -6.46
CA TYR A 127 8.40 -13.87 -5.24
C TYR A 127 8.18 -13.04 -3.98
N MET A 128 8.74 -11.84 -3.88
CA MET A 128 8.43 -10.93 -2.77
C MET A 128 6.97 -10.48 -2.78
N GLY A 129 6.44 -10.17 -3.97
CA GLY A 129 5.02 -9.89 -4.16
C GLY A 129 4.15 -11.07 -3.74
N ARG A 130 4.56 -12.29 -4.12
CA ARG A 130 3.88 -13.53 -3.71
C ARG A 130 3.89 -13.77 -2.20
N ILE A 131 5.04 -13.61 -1.55
CA ILE A 131 5.14 -13.73 -0.09
C ILE A 131 4.23 -12.69 0.57
N GLY A 132 4.32 -11.43 0.13
CA GLY A 132 3.47 -10.36 0.62
C GLY A 132 1.98 -10.69 0.47
N PHE A 133 1.57 -11.21 -0.68
CA PHE A 133 0.20 -11.66 -0.91
C PHE A 133 -0.21 -12.76 0.07
N GLU A 134 0.54 -13.86 0.16
CA GLU A 134 0.20 -15.01 1.00
C GLU A 134 0.11 -14.64 2.49
N LEU A 135 1.03 -13.81 2.98
CA LEU A 135 1.02 -13.32 4.36
C LEU A 135 -0.19 -12.41 4.66
N ASN A 136 -0.77 -11.79 3.64
CA ASN A 136 -1.91 -10.88 3.77
C ASN A 136 -3.26 -11.55 3.48
N ARG A 137 -3.31 -12.85 3.15
CA ARG A 137 -4.59 -13.50 2.79
C ARG A 137 -5.60 -13.49 3.92
N GLN A 138 -5.17 -13.78 5.15
CA GLN A 138 -6.07 -13.83 6.30
C GLN A 138 -6.75 -12.47 6.59
N ILE A 139 -6.04 -11.36 6.35
CA ILE A 139 -6.57 -10.02 6.60
C ILE A 139 -7.40 -9.48 5.42
N HIS A 140 -7.19 -9.98 4.20
CA HIS A 140 -7.85 -9.47 3.01
C HIS A 140 -9.03 -10.33 2.52
N GLU A 141 -8.94 -11.65 2.70
CA GLU A 141 -9.94 -12.63 2.29
C GLU A 141 -10.89 -12.97 3.46
N ASP A 142 -12.09 -13.45 3.14
CA ASP A 142 -13.02 -13.95 4.14
C ASP A 142 -12.63 -15.37 4.61
N ARG A 143 -11.65 -15.44 5.52
CA ARG A 143 -11.06 -16.69 6.05
C ARG A 143 -11.31 -16.91 7.55
N GLY A 144 -12.38 -16.33 8.10
CA GLY A 144 -12.67 -16.39 9.53
C GLY A 144 -11.95 -15.30 10.35
N PRO A 145 -12.02 -15.30 11.69
CA PRO A 145 -11.55 -14.16 12.50
C PRO A 145 -10.07 -13.79 12.26
N ILE A 146 -9.75 -12.49 12.34
CA ILE A 146 -8.37 -11.98 12.29
C ILE A 146 -7.76 -12.08 13.69
N HIS A 147 -6.59 -12.69 13.79
CA HIS A 147 -5.77 -12.75 15.00
C HIS A 147 -4.68 -11.67 14.97
N PRO A 148 -4.18 -11.16 16.12
CA PRO A 148 -3.07 -10.22 16.15
C PRO A 148 -1.82 -10.65 15.36
N ILE A 149 -1.58 -11.95 15.24
CA ILE A 149 -0.45 -12.47 14.45
C ILE A 149 -0.60 -12.19 12.94
N ASP A 150 -1.83 -12.24 12.42
CA ASP A 150 -2.12 -11.96 11.01
C ASP A 150 -1.83 -10.50 10.68
N GLN A 151 -2.05 -9.60 11.65
CA GLN A 151 -1.74 -8.18 11.51
C GLN A 151 -0.24 -7.94 11.47
N ILE A 152 0.52 -8.68 12.30
CA ILE A 152 2.00 -8.63 12.29
C ILE A 152 2.54 -9.14 10.96
N PHE A 153 2.01 -10.25 10.43
CA PHE A 153 2.39 -10.76 9.11
C PHE A 153 1.95 -9.82 7.97
N GLY A 154 0.77 -9.22 8.06
CA GLY A 154 0.28 -8.24 7.09
C GLY A 154 1.16 -6.98 7.01
N ALA A 155 1.74 -6.59 8.14
CA ALA A 155 2.67 -5.46 8.26
C ALA A 155 4.09 -5.75 7.75
N TYR A 156 4.47 -7.02 7.63
CA TYR A 156 5.82 -7.42 7.22
C TYR A 156 6.10 -7.06 5.75
N SER A 157 7.27 -6.47 5.47
CA SER A 157 7.71 -6.14 4.11
C SER A 157 8.83 -7.09 3.68
N PRO A 158 8.54 -8.11 2.85
CA PRO A 158 9.53 -9.09 2.43
C PRO A 158 10.74 -8.48 1.69
N GLY A 159 10.54 -7.32 1.06
CA GLY A 159 11.56 -6.64 0.27
C GLY A 159 12.36 -5.58 1.03
N ALA A 160 12.13 -5.39 2.35
CA ALA A 160 12.70 -4.25 3.08
C ALA A 160 14.24 -4.17 3.04
N HIS A 161 14.92 -5.32 3.02
CA HIS A 161 16.38 -5.40 3.04
C HIS A 161 17.04 -5.46 1.65
N VAL A 162 16.27 -5.69 0.58
CA VAL A 162 16.82 -5.96 -0.75
C VAL A 162 17.76 -4.87 -1.24
N GLN A 163 17.35 -3.62 -1.07
CA GLN A 163 18.18 -2.49 -1.49
C GLN A 163 19.50 -2.47 -0.72
N GLN A 164 19.46 -2.69 0.59
CA GLN A 164 20.66 -2.74 1.42
C GLN A 164 21.58 -3.89 0.98
N ASP A 165 21.04 -5.10 0.82
CA ASP A 165 21.80 -6.27 0.39
C ASP A 165 22.48 -6.06 -0.98
N PHE A 166 21.82 -5.32 -1.87
CA PHE A 166 22.36 -5.00 -3.20
C PHE A 166 23.42 -3.90 -3.21
N TYR A 167 23.43 -3.01 -2.22
CA TYR A 167 24.60 -2.16 -2.00
C TYR A 167 25.76 -2.99 -1.42
N ASP A 168 25.47 -3.83 -0.43
CA ASP A 168 26.49 -4.62 0.27
C ASP A 168 27.20 -5.59 -0.68
N ASN A 169 26.46 -6.26 -1.57
CA ASN A 169 27.01 -7.16 -2.59
C ASN A 169 27.45 -6.48 -3.90
N LYS A 170 27.33 -5.15 -3.98
CA LYS A 170 27.72 -4.28 -5.11
C LYS A 170 26.86 -4.36 -6.38
N ILE A 171 25.76 -5.10 -6.42
CA ILE A 171 24.84 -5.11 -7.57
C ILE A 171 24.29 -3.70 -7.85
N ALA A 172 23.88 -2.98 -6.81
CA ALA A 172 23.41 -1.60 -6.94
C ALA A 172 24.47 -0.70 -7.59
N PHE A 173 25.75 -0.86 -7.22
CA PHE A 173 26.85 -0.08 -7.80
C PHE A 173 27.19 -0.46 -9.24
N ILE A 174 27.01 -1.72 -9.63
CA ILE A 174 27.10 -2.11 -11.06
C ILE A 174 26.03 -1.36 -11.85
N ILE A 175 24.83 -1.24 -11.28
CA ILE A 175 23.72 -0.55 -11.92
C ILE A 175 23.99 0.95 -12.02
N THR A 176 24.28 1.62 -10.91
CA THR A 176 24.52 3.07 -10.89
C THR A 176 25.69 3.47 -11.78
N LEU A 177 26.73 2.62 -11.89
CA LEU A 177 27.88 2.90 -12.74
C LEU A 177 27.57 2.81 -14.24
N ASN A 178 26.69 1.89 -14.64
CA ASN A 178 26.53 1.52 -16.05
C ASN A 178 25.24 2.01 -16.69
N PHE A 179 24.18 2.23 -15.90
CA PHE A 179 22.84 2.61 -16.35
C PHE A 179 22.45 3.95 -15.69
N PRO A 180 22.57 5.08 -16.42
CA PRO A 180 22.30 6.40 -15.86
C PRO A 180 20.84 6.58 -15.44
N ASN A 181 20.63 7.27 -14.31
CA ASN A 181 19.34 7.88 -13.99
C ASN A 181 19.12 9.17 -14.81
N TYR A 182 17.85 9.44 -15.10
CA TYR A 182 17.39 10.62 -15.83
C TYR A 182 16.33 11.38 -15.04
N SER A 183 16.38 12.70 -15.08
CA SER A 183 15.31 13.54 -14.52
C SER A 183 14.02 13.40 -15.35
N LEU A 184 12.90 13.87 -14.79
CA LEU A 184 11.63 13.90 -15.52
C LEU A 184 11.75 14.73 -16.81
N ASP A 185 12.38 15.90 -16.74
CA ASP A 185 12.57 16.78 -17.90
C ASP A 185 13.39 16.11 -19.01
N GLU A 186 14.42 15.36 -18.62
CA GLU A 186 15.24 14.59 -19.56
C GLU A 186 14.43 13.47 -20.20
N LYS A 187 13.63 12.74 -19.43
CA LYS A 187 12.73 11.70 -19.95
C LYS A 187 11.69 12.28 -20.92
N ASN A 188 11.10 13.43 -20.60
CA ASN A 188 10.13 14.12 -21.45
C ASN A 188 10.75 14.61 -22.77
N THR A 189 12.04 14.95 -22.76
CA THR A 189 12.76 15.46 -23.93
C THR A 189 13.34 14.32 -24.77
N LEU A 190 14.12 13.44 -24.15
CA LEU A 190 14.91 12.40 -24.81
C LEU A 190 14.10 11.12 -25.05
N GLY A 191 13.14 10.81 -24.17
CA GLY A 191 12.39 9.56 -24.18
C GLY A 191 11.50 9.36 -25.40
N LYS A 192 11.22 10.43 -26.15
CA LYS A 192 10.48 10.40 -27.43
C LYS A 192 11.23 9.62 -28.51
N GLU A 193 12.56 9.62 -28.45
CA GLU A 193 13.44 8.97 -29.44
C GLU A 193 14.00 7.63 -28.92
N TRP A 194 13.66 7.25 -27.69
CA TRP A 194 14.17 6.02 -27.08
C TRP A 194 13.45 4.78 -27.59
N THR A 195 14.23 3.77 -27.93
CA THR A 195 13.76 2.40 -28.09
C THR A 195 13.32 1.81 -26.74
N GLY A 196 12.55 0.71 -26.77
CA GLY A 196 12.20 -0.02 -25.55
C GLY A 196 13.41 -0.45 -24.71
N ARG A 197 14.55 -0.75 -25.35
CA ARG A 197 15.80 -1.10 -24.66
C ARG A 197 16.37 0.09 -23.89
N GLN A 198 16.42 1.27 -24.52
CA GLN A 198 16.91 2.50 -23.88
C GLN A 198 15.99 2.92 -22.73
N TRP A 199 14.67 2.76 -22.89
CA TRP A 199 13.73 2.90 -21.77
C TRP A 199 14.04 1.91 -20.65
N GLY A 200 14.29 0.64 -20.97
CA GLY A 200 14.73 -0.36 -20.00
C GLY A 200 15.96 0.09 -19.21
N TYR A 201 17.00 0.59 -19.89
CA TYR A 201 18.21 1.10 -19.24
C TYR A 201 17.91 2.27 -18.30
N ALA A 202 17.11 3.24 -18.73
CA ALA A 202 16.73 4.37 -17.89
C ALA A 202 15.95 3.91 -16.64
N ARG A 203 15.03 2.94 -16.77
CA ARG A 203 14.29 2.36 -15.64
C ARG A 203 15.19 1.64 -14.66
N LEU A 204 16.23 0.97 -15.15
CA LEU A 204 17.20 0.30 -14.29
C LEU A 204 18.00 1.33 -13.48
N GLY A 205 18.38 2.47 -14.08
CA GLY A 205 19.03 3.59 -13.40
C GLY A 205 18.15 4.24 -12.32
N ASP A 206 16.84 4.27 -12.49
CA ASP A 206 15.88 4.82 -11.52
C ASP A 206 15.82 4.04 -10.19
N MET A 207 16.19 2.75 -10.21
CA MET A 207 16.04 1.86 -9.05
C MET A 207 16.95 2.23 -7.87
N TYR A 208 18.10 2.86 -8.13
CA TYR A 208 19.11 3.20 -7.12
C TYR A 208 19.46 4.69 -7.19
N THR A 209 18.54 5.51 -6.71
CA THR A 209 18.70 6.98 -6.57
C THR A 209 18.77 7.43 -5.11
N ALA A 210 18.55 6.50 -4.18
CA ALA A 210 18.58 6.70 -2.74
C ALA A 210 19.07 5.42 -2.04
N ARG A 211 19.54 5.56 -0.80
CA ARG A 211 19.89 4.43 0.08
C ARG A 211 19.12 4.54 1.38
N ILE A 212 17.96 3.89 1.42
CA ILE A 212 17.03 3.98 2.54
C ILE A 212 17.29 2.80 3.48
N PRO A 213 17.45 3.03 4.79
CA PRO A 213 17.55 1.95 5.76
C PRO A 213 16.34 1.02 5.72
N ALA A 214 16.61 -0.28 5.74
CA ALA A 214 15.56 -1.31 5.74
C ALA A 214 14.59 -1.16 6.92
N SER A 215 15.08 -0.68 8.06
CA SER A 215 14.27 -0.39 9.26
C SER A 215 13.20 0.68 8.99
N ILE A 216 13.50 1.70 8.19
CA ILE A 216 12.55 2.76 7.80
C ILE A 216 11.53 2.20 6.81
N ILE A 217 11.96 1.38 5.84
CA ILE A 217 11.03 0.72 4.90
C ILE A 217 10.05 -0.20 5.66
N GLN A 218 10.57 -0.96 6.63
CA GLN A 218 9.76 -1.86 7.45
C GLN A 218 8.82 -1.10 8.40
N GLU A 219 9.27 0.01 8.98
CA GLU A 219 8.41 0.90 9.78
C GLU A 219 7.29 1.50 8.93
N ASN A 220 7.59 1.98 7.73
CA ASN A 220 6.60 2.56 6.83
C ASN A 220 5.55 1.52 6.41
N SER A 221 5.97 0.29 6.10
CA SER A 221 5.06 -0.84 5.83
C SER A 221 4.13 -1.13 7.00
N LYS A 222 4.67 -1.15 8.22
CA LYS A 222 3.89 -1.36 9.43
C LYS A 222 2.83 -0.28 9.63
N VAL A 223 3.24 0.99 9.61
CA VAL A 223 2.33 2.14 9.81
C VAL A 223 1.23 2.18 8.74
N TYR A 224 1.60 1.88 7.49
CA TYR A 224 0.65 1.79 6.39
C TYR A 224 -0.36 0.65 6.60
N SER A 225 0.11 -0.54 6.99
CA SER A 225 -0.75 -1.69 7.28
C SER A 225 -1.73 -1.42 8.42
N GLU A 226 -1.27 -0.79 9.51
CA GLU A 226 -2.13 -0.38 10.63
C GLU A 226 -3.24 0.58 10.19
N GLY A 227 -2.91 1.59 9.38
CA GLY A 227 -3.89 2.52 8.82
C GLY A 227 -4.87 1.85 7.86
N ARG A 228 -4.41 0.91 7.02
CA ARG A 228 -5.29 0.14 6.14
C ARG A 228 -6.25 -0.75 6.90
N LEU A 229 -5.77 -1.43 7.94
CA LEU A 229 -6.60 -2.31 8.76
C LEU A 229 -7.70 -1.51 9.45
N TYR A 230 -7.35 -0.35 10.03
CA TYR A 230 -8.33 0.58 10.59
C TYR A 230 -9.43 0.91 9.59
N ILE A 231 -9.09 1.25 8.35
CA ILE A 231 -10.07 1.59 7.30
C ILE A 231 -10.87 0.36 6.83
N SER A 232 -10.23 -0.79 6.63
CA SER A 232 -10.86 -1.98 6.05
C SER A 232 -11.81 -2.69 7.01
N GLU A 233 -11.57 -2.55 8.31
CA GLU A 233 -12.45 -3.08 9.34
C GLU A 233 -13.49 -2.05 9.76
N TYR A 234 -13.49 -0.79 9.31
CA TYR A 234 -14.41 0.24 9.84
C TYR A 234 -15.85 0.08 9.33
N ASN A 235 -16.71 -0.66 10.03
CA ASN A 235 -18.10 -0.87 9.62
C ASN A 235 -19.11 -0.16 10.52
N ILE A 236 -20.19 0.30 9.89
CA ILE A 236 -21.40 0.83 10.51
C ILE A 236 -22.54 -0.14 10.25
N PHE A 237 -23.24 -0.53 11.31
CA PHE A 237 -24.46 -1.34 11.25
C PHE A 237 -25.64 -0.40 10.98
N ALA A 238 -25.98 -0.23 9.69
CA ALA A 238 -26.98 0.73 9.25
C ALA A 238 -28.39 0.38 9.74
N ASP A 239 -28.66 -0.90 9.94
CA ASP A 239 -29.88 -1.42 10.58
C ASP A 239 -30.05 -0.94 12.03
N GLN A 240 -28.97 -0.57 12.71
CA GLN A 240 -29.00 0.01 14.06
C GLN A 240 -29.11 1.54 14.08
N LEU A 241 -29.18 2.20 12.92
CA LEU A 241 -29.39 3.64 12.87
C LEU A 241 -30.85 4.01 13.18
N ARG A 242 -31.05 5.09 13.92
CA ARG A 242 -32.36 5.63 14.29
C ARG A 242 -32.42 7.12 13.93
N ASN A 243 -33.59 7.61 13.51
CA ASN A 243 -33.80 9.06 13.39
C ASN A 243 -34.31 9.65 14.73
N ASP A 244 -34.62 10.94 14.74
CA ASP A 244 -35.15 11.65 15.92
C ASP A 244 -36.50 11.11 16.42
N LYS A 245 -37.22 10.34 15.59
CA LYS A 245 -38.47 9.66 15.96
C LYS A 245 -38.25 8.24 16.46
N GLY A 246 -37.01 7.76 16.50
CA GLY A 246 -36.69 6.37 16.84
C GLY A 246 -36.99 5.37 15.71
N GLU A 247 -37.19 5.83 14.47
CA GLU A 247 -37.51 4.96 13.33
C GLU A 247 -36.23 4.37 12.72
N GLN A 248 -36.29 3.10 12.33
CA GLN A 248 -35.27 2.43 11.52
C GLN A 248 -35.58 2.65 10.03
N LEU A 249 -34.60 3.16 9.27
CA LEU A 249 -34.77 3.40 7.83
C LEU A 249 -34.16 2.32 6.94
N PHE A 250 -33.14 1.61 7.44
CA PHE A 250 -32.37 0.62 6.70
C PHE A 250 -32.85 -0.81 7.02
N PRO A 251 -32.76 -1.76 6.07
CA PRO A 251 -33.19 -3.13 6.28
C PRO A 251 -32.29 -3.85 7.29
N ASP A 252 -32.85 -4.88 7.93
CA ASP A 252 -32.16 -5.67 8.95
C ASP A 252 -30.86 -6.29 8.43
N GLY A 253 -29.82 -6.28 9.27
CA GLY A 253 -28.51 -6.85 8.94
C GLY A 253 -27.67 -6.02 7.97
N MET A 254 -28.12 -4.83 7.55
CA MET A 254 -27.34 -3.98 6.64
C MET A 254 -26.05 -3.46 7.31
N LYS A 255 -24.91 -3.98 6.85
CA LYS A 255 -23.57 -3.59 7.30
C LYS A 255 -22.83 -2.82 6.21
N LEU A 256 -22.43 -1.59 6.50
CA LEU A 256 -21.76 -0.69 5.56
C LEU A 256 -20.31 -0.46 5.98
N LEU A 257 -19.35 -0.81 5.11
CA LEU A 257 -17.96 -0.38 5.26
C LEU A 257 -17.86 1.12 5.01
N SER A 258 -17.32 1.86 5.98
CA SER A 258 -17.20 3.33 5.92
C SER A 258 -16.45 3.83 4.69
N HIS A 259 -15.39 3.11 4.29
CA HIS A 259 -14.52 3.50 3.18
C HIS A 259 -15.22 3.58 1.81
N TRP A 260 -16.28 2.79 1.57
CA TRP A 260 -16.95 2.71 0.25
C TRP A 260 -18.48 2.58 0.36
N ASN A 261 -18.99 1.70 1.22
CA ASN A 261 -20.42 1.34 1.18
C ASN A 261 -21.34 2.45 1.68
N ILE A 262 -20.90 3.35 2.55
CA ILE A 262 -21.72 4.51 2.94
C ILE A 262 -22.02 5.39 1.71
N ARG A 263 -20.99 5.67 0.91
CA ARG A 263 -21.14 6.40 -0.35
C ARG A 263 -22.06 5.66 -1.32
N ASP A 264 -21.85 4.36 -1.49
CA ASP A 264 -22.61 3.57 -2.45
C ASP A 264 -24.08 3.42 -2.04
N GLU A 265 -24.35 3.34 -0.75
CA GLU A 265 -25.71 3.37 -0.23
C GLU A 265 -26.35 4.75 -0.39
N ILE A 266 -25.61 5.85 -0.21
CA ILE A 266 -26.12 7.19 -0.57
C ILE A 266 -26.52 7.25 -2.05
N LYS A 267 -25.70 6.68 -2.94
CA LYS A 267 -25.98 6.60 -4.39
C LYS A 267 -27.21 5.77 -4.72
N SER A 268 -27.40 4.62 -4.09
CA SER A 268 -28.55 3.74 -4.37
C SER A 268 -29.88 4.39 -4.00
N ASN A 269 -29.87 5.34 -3.06
CA ASN A 269 -31.09 5.93 -2.51
C ASN A 269 -31.72 7.06 -3.35
N TYR A 270 -31.19 7.45 -4.52
CA TYR A 270 -31.78 8.53 -5.33
C TYR A 270 -33.15 8.20 -5.95
N ASP A 271 -33.46 6.92 -6.15
CA ASP A 271 -34.69 6.48 -6.85
C ASP A 271 -35.79 5.98 -5.89
N TYR A 272 -35.57 6.08 -4.58
CA TYR A 272 -36.54 5.67 -3.57
C TYR A 272 -37.32 6.86 -3.01
N GLU A 273 -38.62 6.66 -2.75
CA GLU A 273 -39.51 7.71 -2.20
C GLU A 273 -39.02 8.27 -0.86
N ASN A 274 -38.48 7.42 0.03
CA ASN A 274 -37.87 7.86 1.30
C ASN A 274 -36.34 8.06 1.23
N GLY A 275 -35.77 8.04 0.03
CA GLY A 275 -34.34 7.97 -0.18
C GLY A 275 -33.56 9.16 0.40
N LEU A 276 -34.14 10.36 0.34
CA LEU A 276 -33.49 11.57 0.87
C LEU A 276 -33.23 11.45 2.38
N ALA A 277 -34.18 10.93 3.17
CA ALA A 277 -34.01 10.78 4.61
C ALA A 277 -32.88 9.80 4.95
N LYS A 278 -32.74 8.72 4.18
CA LYS A 278 -31.62 7.77 4.29
C LYS A 278 -30.29 8.42 3.95
N GLN A 279 -30.24 9.18 2.85
CA GLN A 279 -29.04 9.92 2.43
C GLN A 279 -28.59 10.91 3.50
N GLU A 280 -29.52 11.66 4.10
CA GLU A 280 -29.21 12.61 5.17
C GLU A 280 -28.71 11.92 6.45
N MET A 281 -29.31 10.78 6.81
CA MET A 281 -28.84 10.00 7.95
C MET A 281 -27.41 9.52 7.75
N LEU A 282 -27.08 8.93 6.60
CA LEU A 282 -25.73 8.47 6.27
C LEU A 282 -24.73 9.62 6.12
N TYR A 283 -25.17 10.77 5.61
CA TYR A 283 -24.33 11.97 5.57
C TYR A 283 -23.95 12.44 6.98
N ASN A 284 -24.89 12.41 7.93
CA ASN A 284 -24.57 12.70 9.33
C ASN A 284 -23.63 11.65 9.93
N VAL A 285 -23.78 10.37 9.60
CA VAL A 285 -22.78 9.35 9.98
C VAL A 285 -21.38 9.75 9.50
N MET A 286 -21.24 10.14 8.22
CA MET A 286 -19.94 10.59 7.69
C MET A 286 -19.39 11.80 8.43
N LEU A 287 -20.25 12.80 8.72
CA LEU A 287 -19.84 13.98 9.47
C LEU A 287 -19.29 13.57 10.83
N ARG A 288 -19.99 12.69 11.56
CA ARG A 288 -19.55 12.22 12.89
C ARG A 288 -18.20 11.49 12.87
N ILE A 289 -17.95 10.72 11.81
CA ILE A 289 -16.65 10.10 11.58
C ILE A 289 -15.58 11.18 11.36
N ILE A 290 -15.85 12.20 10.56
CA ILE A 290 -14.90 13.27 10.23
C ILE A 290 -14.65 14.17 11.44
N SER A 291 -15.67 14.55 12.21
CA SER A 291 -15.55 15.33 13.44
C SER A 291 -15.00 14.53 14.62
N GLN A 292 -14.86 13.20 14.48
CA GLN A 292 -14.34 12.29 15.50
C GLN A 292 -15.17 12.22 16.78
N ASP A 293 -16.44 12.63 16.70
CA ASP A 293 -17.43 12.51 17.76
C ASP A 293 -18.38 11.32 17.55
N ILE A 294 -18.18 10.53 16.48
CA ILE A 294 -18.82 9.23 16.35
C ILE A 294 -18.59 8.41 17.63
N PRO A 295 -19.62 7.78 18.21
CA PRO A 295 -19.42 6.97 19.40
C PRO A 295 -18.63 5.71 19.06
N ARG A 296 -17.52 5.44 19.75
CA ARG A 296 -16.70 4.24 19.51
C ARG A 296 -17.53 2.95 19.58
N GLN A 297 -18.61 2.96 20.36
CA GLN A 297 -19.50 1.81 20.56
C GLN A 297 -20.25 1.36 19.32
N VAL A 298 -20.38 2.18 18.27
CA VAL A 298 -21.13 1.81 17.05
C VAL A 298 -20.25 1.31 15.92
N ILE A 299 -18.93 1.38 16.10
CA ILE A 299 -17.94 0.90 15.14
C ILE A 299 -17.83 -0.61 15.32
N ASN A 300 -18.12 -1.37 14.26
CA ASN A 300 -18.05 -2.83 14.28
C ASN A 300 -18.92 -3.53 15.34
N ASN A 301 -19.99 -2.87 15.80
CA ASN A 301 -20.85 -3.41 16.83
C ASN A 301 -22.33 -3.19 16.51
N ALA A 302 -23.11 -4.26 16.61
CA ALA A 302 -24.55 -4.28 16.34
C ALA A 302 -25.42 -4.12 17.61
N GLU A 303 -24.82 -4.03 18.80
CA GLU A 303 -25.54 -4.02 20.08
C GLU A 303 -26.17 -2.67 20.44
N PHE A 304 -25.78 -1.60 19.75
CA PHE A 304 -26.18 -0.23 20.07
C PHE A 304 -26.99 0.39 18.94
N GLN A 305 -28.16 0.93 19.29
CA GLN A 305 -28.93 1.78 18.39
C GLN A 305 -28.41 3.22 18.49
N TRP A 306 -28.26 3.89 17.35
CA TRP A 306 -27.62 5.20 17.30
C TRP A 306 -28.39 6.18 16.44
N ASN A 307 -28.62 7.37 16.98
CA ASN A 307 -29.11 8.51 16.22
C ASN A 307 -27.93 9.41 15.81
N PRO A 308 -27.53 9.45 14.53
CA PRO A 308 -26.40 10.27 14.08
C PRO A 308 -26.70 11.78 14.08
N PHE A 309 -27.98 12.19 14.11
CA PHE A 309 -28.38 13.59 14.19
C PHE A 309 -28.16 14.16 15.60
N SER A 310 -28.68 13.50 16.63
CA SER A 310 -28.50 13.91 18.04
C SER A 310 -27.22 13.37 18.68
N ASN A 311 -26.58 12.39 18.04
CA ASN A 311 -25.45 11.61 18.54
C ASN A 311 -25.77 10.76 19.79
N GLU A 312 -27.02 10.38 19.98
CA GLU A 312 -27.48 9.62 21.15
C GLU A 312 -27.44 8.11 20.90
N LEU A 313 -27.06 7.36 21.94
CA LEU A 313 -27.03 5.91 21.93
C LEU A 313 -28.08 5.30 22.85
N MET A 314 -28.64 4.18 22.40
CA MET A 314 -29.53 3.32 23.15
C MET A 314 -28.98 1.89 23.15
N GLN A 315 -29.00 1.25 24.31
CA GLN A 315 -28.77 -0.19 24.45
C GLN A 315 -30.06 -0.82 24.99
N GLY A 316 -30.80 -1.49 24.09
CA GLY A 316 -32.20 -1.82 24.37
C GLY A 316 -33.03 -0.56 24.64
N GLU A 317 -33.72 -0.51 25.78
CA GLU A 317 -34.53 0.64 26.20
C GLU A 317 -33.75 1.71 26.98
N SER A 318 -32.49 1.45 27.31
CA SER A 318 -31.69 2.34 28.14
C SER A 318 -30.83 3.29 27.31
N LYS A 319 -30.91 4.58 27.61
CA LYS A 319 -29.98 5.58 27.08
C LYS A 319 -28.61 5.37 27.71
N VAL A 320 -27.58 5.30 26.87
CA VAL A 320 -26.19 5.13 27.30
C VAL A 320 -25.34 6.31 26.84
N THR A 321 -24.26 6.59 27.57
CA THR A 321 -23.34 7.67 27.21
C THR A 321 -22.59 7.32 25.93
N ALA A 322 -22.66 8.21 24.94
CA ALA A 322 -21.85 8.15 23.73
C ALA A 322 -20.41 8.56 24.05
N GLU A 323 -19.46 7.64 23.88
CA GLU A 323 -18.04 7.91 24.09
C GLU A 323 -17.39 8.12 22.72
N PRO A 324 -16.87 9.31 22.42
CA PRO A 324 -16.31 9.59 21.09
C PRO A 324 -15.14 8.66 20.77
N GLU A 325 -14.96 8.34 19.48
CA GLU A 325 -13.73 7.71 18.97
C GLU A 325 -12.49 8.59 19.26
N ASP A 326 -12.68 9.91 19.36
CA ASP A 326 -11.61 10.89 19.56
C ASP A 326 -10.61 10.85 18.40
N LEU A 327 -9.37 11.30 18.56
CA LEU A 327 -8.43 11.55 17.44
C LEU A 327 -7.86 10.32 16.71
N VAL A 328 -8.43 9.12 16.84
CA VAL A 328 -7.86 7.87 16.30
C VAL A 328 -7.61 7.94 14.79
N ARG A 329 -8.58 8.41 14.01
CA ARG A 329 -8.46 8.55 12.54
C ARG A 329 -7.32 9.48 12.16
N TYR A 330 -7.25 10.63 12.81
CA TYR A 330 -6.23 11.64 12.52
C TYR A 330 -4.85 11.22 13.02
N GLN A 331 -4.77 10.41 14.09
CA GLN A 331 -3.52 9.81 14.53
C GLN A 331 -2.98 8.84 13.48
N HIS A 332 -3.82 8.01 12.85
CA HIS A 332 -3.39 7.17 11.72
C HIS A 332 -2.89 8.01 10.54
N LEU A 333 -3.57 9.12 10.21
CA LEU A 333 -3.13 10.04 9.16
C LEU A 333 -1.77 10.66 9.48
N LEU A 334 -1.58 11.17 10.71
CA LEU A 334 -0.33 11.76 11.18
C LEU A 334 0.81 10.74 11.21
N ASN A 335 0.53 9.50 11.63
CA ASN A 335 1.52 8.43 11.63
C ASN A 335 2.00 8.14 10.22
N ASN A 336 1.09 8.04 9.23
CA ASN A 336 1.45 7.85 7.83
C ASN A 336 2.30 9.01 7.30
N PHE A 337 1.91 10.25 7.59
CA PHE A 337 2.69 11.44 7.23
C PHE A 337 4.12 11.37 7.79
N ASN A 338 4.26 11.12 9.09
CA ASN A 338 5.57 11.04 9.76
C ASN A 338 6.41 9.88 9.22
N ALA A 339 5.81 8.72 8.94
CA ALA A 339 6.50 7.57 8.38
C ALA A 339 7.04 7.86 6.97
N MET A 340 6.25 8.54 6.13
CA MET A 340 6.64 8.90 4.78
C MET A 340 7.69 10.01 4.75
N GLN A 341 7.61 10.98 5.66
CA GLN A 341 8.59 12.06 5.80
C GLN A 341 9.98 11.53 6.18
N LYS A 342 10.07 10.41 6.92
CA LYS A 342 11.38 9.79 7.26
C LYS A 342 12.20 9.34 6.05
N LEU A 343 11.57 9.18 4.89
CA LEU A 343 12.24 8.84 3.64
C LEU A 343 12.98 10.05 3.05
N ASP A 344 12.47 11.26 3.29
CA ASP A 344 12.92 12.51 2.63
C ASP A 344 14.45 12.74 2.70
N PRO A 345 15.12 12.59 3.86
CA PRO A 345 16.56 12.85 3.96
C PRO A 345 17.46 11.92 3.13
N TYR A 346 16.93 10.81 2.60
CA TYR A 346 17.68 9.82 1.84
C TYR A 346 17.65 10.05 0.33
N TYR A 347 16.81 11.00 -0.14
CA TYR A 347 16.70 11.37 -1.54
C TYR A 347 17.33 12.75 -1.77
N PRO A 348 18.53 12.83 -2.37
CA PRO A 348 19.23 14.11 -2.55
C PRO A 348 18.48 15.12 -3.44
N THR A 349 17.83 14.63 -4.49
CA THR A 349 17.12 15.46 -5.49
C THR A 349 15.60 15.42 -5.31
N LEU A 350 15.07 14.26 -4.92
CA LEU A 350 13.63 14.02 -4.68
C LEU A 350 13.30 14.05 -3.17
N ASP A 351 13.77 15.10 -2.51
CA ASP A 351 13.79 15.31 -1.06
C ASP A 351 12.41 15.54 -0.41
N THR A 352 11.32 15.43 -1.16
CA THR A 352 9.95 15.47 -0.61
C THR A 352 9.10 14.37 -1.22
N TYR A 353 8.09 13.92 -0.48
CA TYR A 353 7.12 12.97 -1.00
C TYR A 353 6.46 13.46 -2.30
N ILE A 354 6.15 14.76 -2.40
CA ILE A 354 5.52 15.35 -3.60
C ILE A 354 6.44 15.18 -4.81
N LYS A 355 7.70 15.59 -4.74
CA LYS A 355 8.66 15.39 -5.83
C LYS A 355 8.78 13.93 -6.24
N ARG A 356 8.92 13.00 -5.29
CA ARG A 356 8.97 11.55 -5.59
C ARG A 356 7.73 11.05 -6.32
N ARG A 357 6.55 11.55 -5.95
CA ARG A 357 5.30 11.14 -6.61
C ARG A 357 5.18 11.69 -8.02
N PHE A 358 5.46 12.97 -8.24
CA PHE A 358 5.31 13.58 -9.56
C PHE A 358 6.47 13.21 -10.50
N GLU A 359 7.72 13.33 -10.05
CA GLU A 359 8.89 13.16 -10.92
C GLU A 359 9.31 11.70 -11.16
N ASN A 360 9.07 10.81 -10.20
CA ASN A 360 9.49 9.40 -10.31
C ASN A 360 8.33 8.41 -10.49
N SER A 361 7.24 8.56 -9.73
CA SER A 361 6.14 7.58 -9.79
C SER A 361 5.14 7.84 -10.91
N MET A 362 4.61 9.06 -11.00
CA MET A 362 3.59 9.43 -12.00
C MET A 362 4.22 9.94 -13.29
N GLU A 363 5.45 10.47 -13.20
CA GLU A 363 6.22 11.03 -14.30
C GLU A 363 5.44 12.07 -15.09
N ILE A 364 4.83 13.00 -14.36
CA ILE A 364 4.10 14.13 -14.91
C ILE A 364 4.46 15.37 -14.08
N PRO A 365 4.71 16.54 -14.70
CA PRO A 365 5.01 17.76 -13.96
C PRO A 365 3.85 18.17 -13.04
N LEU A 366 4.17 18.65 -11.84
CA LEU A 366 3.17 19.08 -10.87
C LEU A 366 2.33 20.24 -11.43
N GLU A 367 2.99 21.19 -12.09
CA GLU A 367 2.37 22.39 -12.64
C GLU A 367 1.35 22.06 -13.74
N GLU A 368 1.62 21.02 -14.54
CA GLU A 368 0.69 20.52 -15.56
C GLU A 368 -0.57 19.94 -14.90
N VAL A 369 -0.38 19.10 -13.87
CA VAL A 369 -1.50 18.50 -13.13
C VAL A 369 -2.33 19.56 -12.40
N GLU A 370 -1.69 20.53 -11.75
CA GLU A 370 -2.37 21.66 -11.12
C GLU A 370 -3.16 22.47 -12.15
N GLY A 371 -2.57 22.74 -13.32
CA GLY A 371 -3.23 23.39 -14.45
C GLY A 371 -4.50 22.66 -14.89
N LEU A 372 -4.41 21.34 -15.09
CA LEU A 372 -5.55 20.50 -15.46
C LEU A 372 -6.67 20.54 -14.41
N PHE A 373 -6.33 20.49 -13.12
CA PHE A 373 -7.33 20.58 -12.06
C PHE A 373 -7.98 21.96 -11.97
N MET A 374 -7.21 23.05 -12.14
CA MET A 374 -7.75 24.41 -12.18
C MET A 374 -8.70 24.60 -13.35
N GLU A 375 -8.32 24.15 -14.55
CA GLU A 375 -9.18 24.22 -15.74
C GLU A 375 -10.47 23.41 -15.53
N TYR A 376 -10.34 22.17 -15.05
CA TYR A 376 -11.49 21.31 -14.76
C TYR A 376 -12.43 21.97 -13.75
N ALA A 377 -11.91 22.45 -12.61
CA ALA A 377 -12.70 23.08 -11.55
C ALA A 377 -13.35 24.40 -11.98
N ALA A 378 -12.74 25.13 -12.91
CA ALA A 378 -13.27 26.37 -13.47
C ALA A 378 -14.31 26.16 -14.59
N SER A 379 -14.50 24.92 -15.05
CA SER A 379 -15.36 24.62 -16.19
C SER A 379 -16.82 25.06 -15.94
N PRO A 380 -17.44 25.85 -16.84
CA PRO A 380 -18.85 26.23 -16.72
C PRO A 380 -19.79 25.03 -16.75
N LEU A 381 -19.36 23.91 -17.33
CA LEU A 381 -20.11 22.67 -17.39
C LEU A 381 -20.41 22.10 -16.00
N ILE A 382 -19.54 22.30 -15.00
CA ILE A 382 -19.81 21.86 -13.61
C ILE A 382 -21.04 22.59 -13.06
N ARG A 383 -21.15 23.90 -13.31
CA ARG A 383 -22.29 24.71 -12.87
C ARG A 383 -23.57 24.31 -13.62
N GLU A 384 -23.48 24.05 -14.91
CA GLU A 384 -24.61 23.60 -15.73
C GLU A 384 -25.11 22.22 -15.30
N ALA A 385 -24.19 21.28 -15.07
CA ALA A 385 -24.49 19.97 -14.51
C ALA A 385 -25.17 20.10 -13.15
N GLY A 386 -24.65 20.92 -12.23
CA GLY A 386 -25.28 21.18 -10.93
C GLY A 386 -26.70 21.72 -11.04
N LYS A 387 -26.95 22.70 -11.92
CA LYS A 387 -28.30 23.21 -12.20
C LYS A 387 -29.24 22.13 -12.73
N LEU A 388 -28.74 21.28 -13.64
CA LEU A 388 -29.52 20.17 -14.19
C LEU A 388 -29.85 19.14 -13.10
N ILE A 389 -28.88 18.78 -12.24
CA ILE A 389 -29.09 17.86 -11.12
C ILE A 389 -30.15 18.42 -10.18
N SER A 390 -30.02 19.69 -9.75
CA SER A 390 -30.99 20.34 -8.87
C SER A 390 -32.40 20.35 -9.47
N LYS A 391 -32.51 20.68 -10.77
CA LYS A 391 -33.80 20.63 -11.49
C LYS A 391 -34.40 19.22 -11.51
N ARG A 392 -33.59 18.18 -11.72
CA ARG A 392 -34.05 16.78 -11.74
C ARG A 392 -34.46 16.28 -10.36
N LEU A 393 -33.76 16.70 -9.31
CA LEU A 393 -34.07 16.35 -7.93
C LEU A 393 -35.27 17.13 -7.38
N GLY A 394 -35.61 18.28 -7.97
CA GLY A 394 -36.70 19.15 -7.49
C GLY A 394 -36.38 19.85 -6.17
N ARG A 395 -35.09 19.94 -5.80
CA ARG A 395 -34.61 20.56 -4.56
C ARG A 395 -33.22 21.19 -4.77
N GLU A 396 -32.80 22.01 -3.80
CA GLU A 396 -31.41 22.47 -3.75
C GLU A 396 -30.43 21.31 -3.57
N LEU A 397 -29.21 21.49 -4.07
CA LEU A 397 -28.16 20.50 -3.94
C LEU A 397 -27.69 20.40 -2.49
N ARG A 398 -27.46 19.16 -2.06
CA ARG A 398 -26.83 18.79 -0.80
C ARG A 398 -25.39 18.35 -1.08
N PRO A 399 -24.48 18.38 -0.09
CA PRO A 399 -23.08 18.02 -0.29
C PRO A 399 -22.87 16.63 -0.91
N PHE A 400 -23.73 15.67 -0.55
CA PHE A 400 -23.68 14.31 -1.08
C PHE A 400 -24.19 14.17 -2.53
N ASP A 401 -24.78 15.21 -3.12
CA ASP A 401 -25.18 15.21 -4.55
C ASP A 401 -24.00 15.24 -5.52
N LEU A 402 -22.77 15.37 -5.02
CA LEU A 402 -21.57 14.99 -5.75
C LEU A 402 -21.65 13.55 -6.31
N TRP A 403 -22.44 12.69 -5.66
CA TRP A 403 -22.63 11.30 -6.04
C TRP A 403 -23.93 11.03 -6.79
N TYR A 404 -24.62 12.06 -7.28
CA TYR A 404 -25.82 11.88 -8.09
C TYR A 404 -25.60 10.89 -9.24
N ASN A 405 -26.44 9.85 -9.30
CA ASN A 405 -26.30 8.75 -10.26
C ASN A 405 -27.25 8.88 -11.48
N GLY A 406 -27.96 9.98 -11.66
CA GLY A 406 -28.98 10.09 -12.73
C GLY A 406 -28.46 10.28 -14.15
N PHE A 407 -27.15 10.12 -14.40
CA PHE A 407 -26.55 10.16 -15.74
C PHE A 407 -26.24 8.77 -16.32
N ILE A 408 -26.50 7.69 -15.59
CA ILE A 408 -26.44 6.33 -16.11
C ILE A 408 -27.79 5.89 -16.69
N GLY A 409 -27.76 5.00 -17.68
CA GLY A 409 -28.97 4.42 -18.27
C GLY A 409 -29.76 3.66 -17.21
N ARG A 410 -30.97 4.11 -16.89
CA ARG A 410 -31.86 3.43 -15.94
C ARG A 410 -32.41 2.15 -16.59
N GLY A 411 -31.77 1.03 -16.32
CA GLY A 411 -32.19 -0.29 -16.83
C GLY A 411 -33.54 -0.78 -16.28
N GLY A 412 -34.19 -0.05 -15.37
CA GLY A 412 -35.51 -0.40 -14.83
C GLY A 412 -35.54 -1.66 -13.94
N VAL A 413 -34.38 -2.24 -13.62
CA VAL A 413 -34.24 -3.42 -12.75
C VAL A 413 -33.86 -2.93 -11.35
N SER A 414 -34.56 -3.39 -10.31
CA SER A 414 -34.24 -3.02 -8.93
C SER A 414 -32.99 -3.73 -8.42
N GLU A 415 -32.33 -3.17 -7.39
CA GLU A 415 -31.19 -3.81 -6.72
C GLU A 415 -31.56 -5.20 -6.20
N ASP A 416 -32.71 -5.37 -5.55
CA ASP A 416 -33.21 -6.68 -5.10
C ASP A 416 -33.34 -7.72 -6.22
N GLN A 417 -33.70 -7.28 -7.43
CA GLN A 417 -33.79 -8.16 -8.59
C GLN A 417 -32.39 -8.51 -9.10
N LEU A 418 -31.48 -7.54 -9.13
CA LEU A 418 -30.09 -7.75 -9.50
C LEU A 418 -29.41 -8.71 -8.51
N ASP A 419 -29.63 -8.55 -7.20
CA ASP A 419 -29.13 -9.45 -6.15
C ASP A 419 -29.59 -10.89 -6.39
N LYS A 420 -30.87 -11.10 -6.69
CA LYS A 420 -31.38 -12.45 -7.00
C LYS A 420 -30.72 -13.04 -8.25
N ILE A 421 -30.46 -12.21 -9.27
CA ILE A 421 -29.81 -12.66 -10.51
C ILE A 421 -28.34 -13.01 -10.24
N THR A 422 -27.60 -12.15 -9.57
CA THR A 422 -26.15 -12.33 -9.34
C THR A 422 -25.89 -13.46 -8.35
N LYS A 423 -26.66 -13.58 -7.25
CA LYS A 423 -26.52 -14.70 -6.29
C LYS A 423 -26.79 -16.04 -6.95
N LYS A 424 -27.76 -16.09 -7.86
CA LYS A 424 -28.06 -17.30 -8.64
C LYS A 424 -26.95 -17.66 -9.63
N LYS A 425 -26.36 -16.66 -10.31
CA LYS A 425 -25.27 -16.90 -11.27
C LYS A 425 -23.95 -17.24 -10.58
N TYR A 426 -23.65 -16.56 -9.48
CA TYR A 426 -22.36 -16.60 -8.79
C TYR A 426 -22.56 -16.93 -7.30
N PRO A 427 -22.93 -18.19 -6.98
CA PRO A 427 -23.05 -18.63 -5.59
C PRO A 427 -21.68 -18.72 -4.88
N THR A 428 -20.57 -18.71 -5.63
CA THR A 428 -19.19 -18.76 -5.10
C THR A 428 -18.26 -17.91 -5.98
N ALA A 429 -17.10 -17.54 -5.45
CA ALA A 429 -16.04 -16.88 -6.22
C ALA A 429 -15.59 -17.74 -7.42
N GLU A 430 -15.49 -19.06 -7.23
CA GLU A 430 -15.15 -20.01 -8.30
C GLU A 430 -16.18 -20.04 -9.43
N ALA A 431 -17.46 -19.83 -9.13
CA ALA A 431 -18.50 -19.71 -10.15
C ALA A 431 -18.30 -18.47 -11.03
N MET A 432 -17.91 -17.33 -10.44
CA MET A 432 -17.55 -16.15 -11.22
C MET A 432 -16.28 -16.37 -12.04
N LYS A 433 -15.23 -16.98 -11.45
CA LYS A 433 -13.98 -17.30 -12.15
C LYS A 433 -14.23 -18.07 -13.44
N LYS A 434 -15.06 -19.11 -13.38
CA LYS A 434 -15.44 -19.93 -14.54
C LYS A 434 -16.20 -19.15 -15.61
N ASP A 435 -16.89 -18.07 -15.24
CA ASP A 435 -17.69 -17.25 -16.14
C ASP A 435 -16.93 -16.03 -16.70
N LEU A 436 -15.70 -15.76 -16.24
CA LEU A 436 -14.91 -14.60 -16.66
C LEU A 436 -14.75 -14.50 -18.18
N SER A 437 -14.51 -15.61 -18.87
CA SER A 437 -14.38 -15.61 -20.33
C SER A 437 -15.66 -15.11 -21.01
N ARG A 438 -16.84 -15.52 -20.54
CA ARG A 438 -18.13 -15.03 -21.06
C ARG A 438 -18.33 -13.55 -20.74
N ILE A 439 -18.00 -13.11 -19.52
CA ILE A 439 -18.07 -11.69 -19.13
C ILE A 439 -17.20 -10.83 -20.05
N LEU A 440 -15.96 -11.26 -20.30
CA LEU A 440 -15.03 -10.54 -21.17
C LEU A 440 -15.52 -10.48 -22.62
N LEU A 441 -16.14 -11.55 -23.13
CA LEU A 441 -16.80 -11.53 -24.44
C LEU A 441 -17.92 -10.49 -24.51
N ASP A 442 -18.77 -10.40 -23.49
CA ASP A 442 -19.84 -9.40 -23.41
C ASP A 442 -19.28 -7.97 -23.34
N LEU A 443 -18.09 -7.79 -22.76
CA LEU A 443 -17.37 -6.51 -22.73
C LEU A 443 -16.68 -6.16 -24.07
N GLY A 444 -16.74 -7.05 -25.06
CA GLY A 444 -16.24 -6.81 -26.41
C GLY A 444 -14.82 -7.32 -26.67
N TYR A 445 -14.24 -8.13 -25.79
CA TYR A 445 -12.96 -8.78 -26.05
C TYR A 445 -13.10 -9.88 -27.12
N SER A 446 -12.01 -10.14 -27.86
CA SER A 446 -11.95 -11.30 -28.74
C SER A 446 -12.01 -12.59 -27.93
N LYS A 447 -12.44 -13.69 -28.54
CA LYS A 447 -12.47 -15.00 -27.87
C LYS A 447 -11.10 -15.42 -27.34
N ALA A 448 -10.04 -15.22 -28.14
CA ALA A 448 -8.68 -15.57 -27.76
C ALA A 448 -8.21 -14.74 -26.55
N ASP A 449 -8.47 -13.43 -26.54
CA ASP A 449 -8.08 -12.56 -25.42
C ASP A 449 -8.90 -12.88 -24.17
N ALA A 450 -10.20 -13.14 -24.31
CA ALA A 450 -11.07 -13.49 -23.20
C ALA A 450 -10.63 -14.80 -22.52
N GLU A 451 -10.28 -15.83 -23.31
CA GLU A 451 -9.75 -17.09 -22.79
C GLU A 451 -8.37 -16.91 -22.14
N PHE A 452 -7.49 -16.12 -22.77
CA PHE A 452 -6.16 -15.82 -22.21
C PHE A 452 -6.27 -15.07 -20.87
N LEU A 453 -7.01 -13.96 -20.82
CA LEU A 453 -7.17 -13.16 -19.61
C LEU A 453 -7.86 -13.96 -18.50
N ALA A 454 -8.93 -14.70 -18.81
CA ALA A 454 -9.61 -15.55 -17.82
C ALA A 454 -8.65 -16.61 -17.23
N SER A 455 -7.72 -17.15 -18.04
CA SER A 455 -6.70 -18.10 -17.56
C SER A 455 -5.64 -17.48 -16.62
N LYS A 456 -5.58 -16.14 -16.55
CA LYS A 456 -4.61 -15.37 -15.77
C LYS A 456 -5.23 -14.65 -14.56
N ILE A 457 -6.51 -14.86 -14.30
CA ILE A 457 -7.25 -14.19 -13.23
C ILE A 457 -7.84 -15.23 -12.27
N GLU A 458 -7.46 -15.12 -11.00
CA GLU A 458 -8.12 -15.79 -9.88
C GLU A 458 -9.22 -14.86 -9.32
N VAL A 459 -10.27 -15.44 -8.75
CA VAL A 459 -11.34 -14.69 -8.08
C VAL A 459 -11.38 -15.11 -6.60
N ASP A 460 -11.14 -14.16 -5.69
CA ASP A 460 -11.15 -14.42 -4.25
C ASP A 460 -12.28 -13.68 -3.54
N ALA A 461 -12.90 -14.35 -2.57
CA ALA A 461 -13.88 -13.74 -1.67
C ALA A 461 -13.19 -12.77 -0.71
N ALA A 462 -13.45 -11.48 -0.88
CA ALA A 462 -12.88 -10.40 -0.07
C ALA A 462 -13.67 -10.20 1.23
N ARG A 463 -12.94 -9.94 2.31
CA ARG A 463 -13.51 -9.43 3.57
C ARG A 463 -13.94 -7.96 3.44
N GLY A 464 -13.10 -7.16 2.79
CA GLY A 464 -13.25 -5.70 2.68
C GLY A 464 -13.82 -5.23 1.34
N SER A 465 -13.25 -4.16 0.79
CA SER A 465 -13.65 -3.58 -0.51
C SER A 465 -13.17 -4.38 -1.73
N GLY A 466 -12.26 -5.35 -1.56
CA GLY A 466 -11.82 -6.20 -2.67
C GLY A 466 -10.85 -5.53 -3.65
N HIS A 467 -9.86 -4.76 -3.20
CA HIS A 467 -8.88 -4.19 -4.14
C HIS A 467 -8.20 -5.30 -4.97
N ALA A 468 -8.24 -5.22 -6.30
CA ALA A 468 -7.55 -6.18 -7.15
C ALA A 468 -6.03 -6.22 -6.84
N MET A 469 -5.43 -7.39 -6.97
CA MET A 469 -3.99 -7.58 -6.77
C MET A 469 -3.36 -8.00 -8.09
N ARG A 470 -2.34 -7.24 -8.50
CA ARG A 470 -1.68 -7.38 -9.79
C ARG A 470 -0.72 -8.57 -9.75
N ALA A 471 -0.57 -9.28 -10.86
CA ALA A 471 0.52 -10.24 -11.00
C ALA A 471 1.87 -9.53 -10.83
N SER A 472 2.78 -10.12 -10.06
CA SER A 472 4.11 -9.54 -9.77
C SER A 472 5.22 -10.11 -10.67
N MET A 473 4.92 -11.14 -11.48
CA MET A 473 5.78 -11.73 -12.51
C MET A 473 4.90 -12.46 -13.55
N ARG A 474 5.45 -12.77 -14.74
CA ARG A 474 4.68 -13.25 -15.91
C ARG A 474 3.97 -14.59 -15.72
N ASP A 475 4.47 -15.45 -14.85
CA ASP A 475 3.87 -16.76 -14.54
C ASP A 475 2.83 -16.72 -13.41
N MET A 476 2.68 -15.57 -12.72
CA MET A 476 1.69 -15.37 -11.68
C MET A 476 0.36 -14.89 -12.24
N THR A 477 -0.71 -15.26 -11.54
CA THR A 477 -2.06 -14.78 -11.81
C THR A 477 -2.31 -13.43 -11.13
N ALA A 478 -3.16 -12.62 -11.76
CA ALA A 478 -3.80 -11.51 -11.08
C ALA A 478 -4.96 -12.05 -10.22
N HIS A 479 -5.32 -11.31 -9.18
CA HIS A 479 -6.40 -11.70 -8.27
C HIS A 479 -7.47 -10.61 -8.26
N LEU A 480 -8.63 -10.94 -8.83
CA LEU A 480 -9.85 -10.16 -8.71
C LEU A 480 -10.46 -10.48 -7.34
N ARG A 481 -10.51 -9.50 -6.44
CA ARG A 481 -11.07 -9.70 -5.11
C ARG A 481 -12.41 -9.00 -5.05
N THR A 482 -13.45 -9.69 -4.62
CA THR A 482 -14.77 -9.07 -4.50
C THR A 482 -15.58 -9.73 -3.40
N ARG A 483 -16.63 -9.08 -2.94
CA ARG A 483 -17.50 -9.62 -1.89
C ARG A 483 -18.33 -10.78 -2.43
N VAL A 484 -18.22 -11.92 -1.76
CA VAL A 484 -19.05 -13.10 -1.97
C VAL A 484 -19.49 -13.56 -0.61
N ALA A 485 -20.76 -13.32 -0.26
CA ALA A 485 -21.31 -13.74 1.02
C ALA A 485 -21.59 -15.25 1.02
N ALA A 486 -21.93 -15.79 2.19
CA ALA A 486 -22.25 -17.22 2.35
C ALA A 486 -23.45 -17.67 1.47
N ASP A 487 -24.35 -16.75 1.12
CA ASP A 487 -25.49 -16.99 0.25
C ASP A 487 -25.26 -16.57 -1.22
N GLY A 488 -24.01 -16.23 -1.57
CA GLY A 488 -23.58 -15.88 -2.92
C GLY A 488 -23.22 -14.40 -3.10
N MET A 489 -22.86 -14.04 -4.33
CA MET A 489 -22.50 -12.67 -4.71
C MET A 489 -23.75 -11.83 -5.00
N ASP A 490 -24.02 -10.84 -4.16
CA ASP A 490 -25.04 -9.83 -4.42
C ASP A 490 -24.63 -8.88 -5.57
N TYR A 491 -25.52 -7.97 -5.97
CA TYR A 491 -25.25 -7.05 -7.06
C TYR A 491 -24.12 -6.09 -6.73
N LYS A 492 -23.99 -5.68 -5.47
CA LYS A 492 -22.89 -4.82 -5.01
C LYS A 492 -21.54 -5.52 -5.20
N GLY A 493 -21.41 -6.78 -4.80
CA GLY A 493 -20.24 -7.62 -5.06
C GLY A 493 -19.96 -7.77 -6.55
N TYR A 494 -20.99 -8.04 -7.35
CA TYR A 494 -20.84 -8.14 -8.81
C TYR A 494 -20.39 -6.84 -9.47
N ASN A 495 -20.94 -5.69 -9.07
CA ASN A 495 -20.62 -4.38 -9.64
C ASN A 495 -19.24 -3.85 -9.22
N ILE A 496 -18.69 -4.35 -8.12
CA ILE A 496 -17.31 -4.07 -7.69
C ILE A 496 -16.29 -4.89 -8.50
N ALA A 497 -16.68 -6.10 -8.89
CA ALA A 497 -15.84 -7.05 -9.59
C ALA A 497 -15.70 -6.68 -11.07
#